data_AF-A0A4P9VS35-F1
#
_entry.id   AF-A0A4P9VS35-F1
#
_cell.length_a   1.000
_cell.length_b   1.000
_cell.length_c   1.000
_cell.angle_alpha   90.00
_cell.angle_beta   90.00
_cell.angle_gamma   90.00
#
_symmetry.space_group_name_H-M   'P 1'
#
loop_
_entity.id
_entity.type
_entity.pdbx_description
1 polymer ?
#
loop_
_entity_poly.entity_id
_entity_poly.type
_entity_poly.pdbx_seq_one_letter_code
_entity_poly.pdbx_strand_id
1 'polypeptide(L)' 'MGVSYVTLDEIVAKGNSPVDLGTNFQLEDRVGVGLLFGQQQTVEFGYRYLHYSNGGVNGDNDGIDFQQLHLTVWF' A
#
# COMPACT_ATOMS: atom_id res chain seq x y z
N MET A 1 -5.39 3.79 -6.94
CA MET A 1 -6.58 2.99 -7.22
C MET A 1 -6.19 1.66 -7.85
N GLY A 2 -6.59 0.59 -7.19
CA GLY A 2 -6.33 -0.80 -7.56
C GLY A 2 -7.13 -1.74 -6.66
N VAL A 3 -7.00 -3.04 -6.90
CA VAL A 3 -7.55 -4.10 -6.04
C VAL A 3 -6.41 -5.03 -5.62
N SER A 4 -6.45 -5.51 -4.38
CA SER A 4 -5.47 -6.46 -3.86
C SER A 4 -6.17 -7.63 -3.16
N TYR A 5 -5.43 -8.73 -3.05
CA TYR A 5 -5.79 -9.89 -2.25
C TYR A 5 -4.70 -10.09 -1.22
N VAL A 6 -5.04 -9.90 0.05
CA VAL A 6 -4.14 -10.21 1.18
C VAL A 6 -4.39 -11.64 1.63
N THR A 7 -3.32 -12.34 2.01
CA THR A 7 -3.42 -13.76 2.41
C THR A 7 -4.10 -13.93 3.78
N LEU A 8 -3.97 -12.92 4.63
CA LEU A 8 -4.59 -12.83 5.94
C LEU A 8 -5.31 -11.48 6.00
N ASP A 9 -6.56 -11.52 6.44
CA ASP A 9 -7.39 -10.35 6.75
C ASP A 9 -7.08 -9.78 8.14
N GLU A 10 -6.55 -10.60 9.05
CA GLU A 10 -6.00 -10.17 10.34
C GLU A 10 -4.45 -10.09 10.30
N ILE A 11 -3.92 -8.89 10.52
CA ILE A 11 -2.47 -8.62 10.52
C ILE A 11 -2.00 -8.28 11.94
N VAL A 12 -1.15 -9.12 12.53
CA VAL A 12 -0.59 -8.90 13.87
C VAL A 12 0.87 -8.47 13.78
N ALA A 13 1.12 -7.18 14.05
CA ALA A 13 2.48 -6.71 14.30
C ALA A 13 2.91 -7.13 15.72
N LYS A 14 4.08 -7.77 15.85
CA LYS A 14 4.60 -8.27 17.14
C LYS A 14 4.57 -7.19 18.23
N GLY A 15 3.71 -7.36 19.23
CA GLY A 15 3.56 -6.44 20.36
C GLY A 15 2.44 -5.40 20.24
N ASN A 16 1.63 -5.44 19.18
CA ASN A 16 0.47 -4.57 18.97
C ASN A 16 -0.84 -5.36 18.90
N SER A 17 -1.98 -4.67 19.02
CA SER A 17 -3.29 -5.23 18.71
C SER A 17 -3.35 -5.66 17.23
N PRO A 18 -4.10 -6.72 16.91
CA PRO A 18 -4.36 -7.10 15.52
C PRO A 18 -5.03 -5.95 14.75
N VAL A 19 -4.68 -5.83 13.48
CA VAL A 19 -5.41 -5.01 12.50
C VAL A 19 -6.34 -5.95 11.74
N ASP A 20 -7.65 -5.74 11.84
CA ASP A 20 -8.66 -6.54 11.16
C ASP A 20 -9.21 -5.80 9.93
N LEU A 21 -8.91 -6.32 8.74
CA LEU A 21 -9.36 -5.78 7.47
C LEU A 21 -10.72 -6.35 7.03
N GLY A 22 -11.27 -7.30 7.78
CA GLY A 22 -12.58 -7.95 7.60
C GLY A 22 -12.77 -8.79 6.33
N THR A 23 -11.92 -8.60 5.31
CA THR A 23 -11.95 -9.36 4.06
C THR A 23 -10.54 -9.53 3.48
N ASN A 24 -10.31 -10.62 2.77
CA ASN A 24 -9.05 -10.81 2.03
C ASN A 24 -8.93 -9.90 0.79
N PHE A 25 -10.06 -9.47 0.22
CA PHE A 25 -10.06 -8.50 -0.88
C PHE A 25 -10.06 -7.08 -0.33
N GLN A 26 -9.16 -6.25 -0.82
CA GLN A 26 -9.01 -4.86 -0.39
C GLN A 26 -8.95 -3.93 -1.61
N LEU A 27 -9.54 -2.73 -1.47
CA LEU A 27 -9.35 -1.61 -2.37
C LEU A 27 -8.04 -0.92 -2.02
N GLU A 28 -7.22 -0.64 -3.03
CA GLU A 28 -5.95 0.04 -2.86
C GLU A 28 -6.02 1.49 -3.39
N ASP A 29 -5.92 2.43 -2.48
CA ASP A 29 -5.60 3.82 -2.78
C ASP A 29 -4.10 4.05 -2.70
N ARG A 30 -3.55 4.77 -3.68
CA ARG A 30 -2.12 5.10 -3.72
C ARG A 30 -1.90 6.49 -4.27
N VAL A 31 -1.03 7.22 -3.62
CA VAL A 31 -0.58 8.56 -4.03
C VAL A 31 0.92 8.66 -3.81
N GLY A 32 1.65 9.28 -4.73
CA GLY A 32 3.10 9.37 -4.62
C GLY A 32 3.68 10.53 -5.40
N VAL A 33 4.93 10.85 -5.05
CA VAL A 33 5.75 11.88 -5.67
C VAL A 33 7.13 11.29 -5.97
N GLY A 34 7.75 11.72 -7.05
CA GLY A 34 9.04 11.20 -7.49
C GLY A 34 9.91 12.24 -8.16
N LEU A 35 11.21 12.05 -8.06
CA LEU A 35 12.24 12.81 -8.76
C LEU A 35 12.91 11.91 -9.79
N LEU A 36 12.86 12.32 -11.07
CA LEU A 36 13.55 11.66 -12.16
C LEU A 36 14.95 12.26 -12.33
N PHE A 37 15.95 11.40 -12.47
CA PHE A 37 17.35 11.82 -12.66
C PHE A 37 18.16 10.83 -13.51
N GLY A 38 19.38 11.24 -13.84
CA GLY A 38 20.26 10.57 -14.80
C GLY A 38 20.19 11.21 -16.18
N GLN A 39 21.21 10.96 -17.01
CA GLN A 39 21.35 11.60 -18.33
C GLN A 39 20.15 11.33 -19.26
N GLN A 40 19.49 10.19 -19.09
CA GLN A 40 18.32 9.77 -19.84
C GLN A 40 17.03 9.74 -19.01
N GLN A 41 17.06 10.26 -17.77
CA GLN A 41 15.93 10.22 -16.83
C GLN A 41 15.37 8.80 -16.60
N THR A 42 16.23 7.79 -16.65
CA THR A 42 15.86 6.38 -16.49
C THR A 42 15.75 5.94 -15.04
N VAL A 43 16.13 6.79 -14.08
CA VAL A 43 16.08 6.49 -12.65
C VAL A 43 15.11 7.43 -11.95
N GLU A 44 14.17 6.87 -11.21
CA GLU A 44 13.25 7.59 -10.33
C GLU A 44 13.55 7.25 -8.86
N PHE A 45 13.70 8.26 -8.01
CA PHE A 45 13.55 8.11 -6.56
C PHE A 45 12.21 8.68 -6.14
N GLY A 46 11.39 7.85 -5.49
CA GLY A 46 10.02 8.22 -5.15
C GLY A 46 9.60 7.84 -3.76
N TYR A 47 8.58 8.56 -3.30
CA TYR A 47 7.82 8.27 -2.09
C TYR A 47 6.37 8.00 -2.46
N ARG A 48 5.77 6.98 -1.86
CA ARG A 48 4.38 6.59 -2.08
C ARG A 48 3.70 6.27 -0.76
N TYR A 49 2.51 6.82 -0.58
CA TYR A 49 1.56 6.40 0.44
C TYR A 49 0.53 5.47 -0.19
N LEU A 50 0.23 4.36 0.48
CA LEU A 50 -0.79 3.41 0.10
C LEU A 50 -1.75 3.18 1.26
N HIS A 51 -3.04 3.12 0.97
CA HIS A 51 -4.10 2.82 1.91
C HIS A 51 -4.91 1.64 1.39
N TYR A 52 -5.12 0.63 2.24
CA TYR A 52 -5.96 -0.53 1.94
C TYR A 52 -7.18 -0.55 2.86
N SER A 53 -8.36 -0.75 2.28
CA SER A 53 -9.61 -0.94 3.02
C SER A 53 -10.58 -1.84 2.25
N ASN A 54 -11.55 -2.44 2.94
CA ASN A 54 -12.55 -3.31 2.30
C ASN A 54 -13.73 -2.54 1.67
N GLY A 55 -13.70 -1.20 1.67
CA GLY A 55 -14.75 -0.36 1.10
C GLY A 55 -16.12 -0.48 1.78
N GLY A 56 -16.18 -0.99 3.02
CA GLY A 56 -17.41 -1.19 3.77
C GLY A 56 -18.20 -2.45 3.40
N VAL A 57 -17.56 -3.41 2.70
CA VAL A 57 -18.17 -4.72 2.38
C VAL A 57 -18.36 -5.56 3.64
N ASN A 58 -17.46 -5.42 4.62
CA ASN A 58 -17.61 -5.98 5.97
C ASN A 58 -17.61 -4.82 6.99
N GLY A 59 -18.28 -5.03 8.13
CA GLY A 59 -18.35 -4.08 9.24
C GLY A 59 -17.03 -3.93 9.99
N ASP A 60 -16.19 -4.97 9.99
CA ASP A 60 -14.82 -4.91 10.49
C ASP A 60 -13.91 -4.38 9.36
N ASN A 61 -13.28 -3.23 9.58
CA ASN A 61 -12.43 -2.53 8.60
C ASN A 61 -11.55 -1.50 9.28
N ASP A 62 -10.52 -1.95 10.00
CA ASP A 62 -9.53 -1.06 10.61
C ASP A 62 -8.76 -0.26 9.55
N GLY A 63 -8.63 -0.86 8.35
CA GLY A 63 -7.78 -0.35 7.28
C GLY A 63 -6.30 -0.46 7.63
N ILE A 64 -5.44 -0.32 6.61
CA ILE A 64 -3.99 -0.30 6.84
C ILE A 64 -3.28 0.61 5.86
N ASP A 65 -2.30 1.34 6.39
CA ASP A 65 -1.51 2.31 5.65
C ASP A 65 -0.05 1.88 5.52
N PHE A 66 0.51 2.10 4.34
CA PHE A 66 1.92 1.86 4.04
C PHE A 66 2.58 3.13 3.52
N GLN A 67 3.79 3.38 4.02
CA GLN A 67 4.67 4.42 3.52
C GLN A 67 5.86 3.74 2.84
N GLN A 68 6.04 3.99 1.55
CA GLN A 68 7.05 3.35 0.73
C GLN A 68 8.02 4.37 0.18
N LEU A 69 9.32 4.11 0.35
CA LEU A 69 10.38 4.71 -0.45
C LEU A 69 10.78 3.70 -1.53
N HIS A 70 10.90 4.15 -2.77
CA HIS A 70 11.27 3.28 -3.89
C HIS A 70 12.31 3.91 -4.82
N LEU A 71 13.07 3.04 -5.46
CA LEU A 71 13.91 3.36 -6.61
C LEU A 71 13.38 2.57 -7.81
N THR A 72 13.10 3.25 -8.92
CA THR A 72 12.68 2.61 -10.16
C THR A 72 13.70 2.88 -11.24
N VAL A 73 14.07 1.84 -11.99
CA VAL A 73 15.03 1.91 -13.09
C VAL A 73 14.37 1.36 -14.35
N TRP A 74 14.30 2.19 -15.40
CA TRP A 74 13.80 1.83 -16.73
C TRP A 74 14.98 1.39 -17.62
N PHE A 75 14.79 0.33 -18.40
CA PHE A 75 15.78 -0.25 -19.33
C PHE A 75 15.25 -0.28 -20.76
#